data_AF-A0A0G0FZR9-F1
#
_entry.id   AF-A0A0G0FZR9-F1
#
_cell.length_a   1.000
_cell.length_b   1.000
_cell.length_c   1.000
_cell.angle_alpha   90.00
_cell.angle_beta   90.00
_cell.angle_gamma   90.00
#
_symmetry.space_group_name_H-M   'P 1'
#
loop_
_entity.id
_entity.type
_entity.pdbx_description
1 polymer ?
#
loop_
_entity_poly.entity_id
_entity_poly.type
_entity_poly.pdbx_seq_one_letter_code
_entity_poly.pdbx_strand_id
1 'polypeptide(L)'
;MKYSVGISNSRTRSTRRPVHSSRSMATYNVFKKYSNSNVRTSSKTTRGKSKKSLKPKMKKILYILIGIVFFIGCIVLLGVGIYLKNIQKSLPSPDELVTRTSDESTQILDRNGTVLYTIYGNQSREFVAIENIPEKTKWAVLSAEDIEFISTKD
;
A
#
# COMPACT_ATOMS: atom_id res chain seq x y z
N MET A 1 41.42 -69.83 17.19
CA MET A 1 41.07 -69.64 15.76
C MET A 1 39.74 -70.31 15.50
N LYS A 2 38.69 -69.57 15.11
CA LYS A 2 37.54 -70.05 14.33
C LYS A 2 36.52 -68.92 14.12
N TYR A 3 36.09 -68.85 12.87
CA TYR A 3 35.18 -67.99 12.15
C TYR A 3 33.72 -68.40 12.40
N SER A 4 32.74 -67.49 12.24
CA SER A 4 31.55 -67.74 11.42
C SER A 4 30.65 -66.51 11.30
N VAL A 5 30.25 -66.26 10.06
CA VAL A 5 29.27 -65.29 9.53
C VAL A 5 27.85 -65.87 9.67
N GLY A 6 26.80 -65.04 9.70
CA GLY A 6 25.45 -65.54 9.41
C GLY A 6 24.29 -64.59 9.67
N ILE A 7 23.85 -63.91 8.61
CA ILE A 7 22.57 -63.21 8.46
C ILE A 7 21.42 -64.23 8.33
N SER A 8 20.24 -63.96 8.88
CA SER A 8 18.99 -64.33 8.17
C SER A 8 17.76 -63.57 8.64
N ASN A 9 17.08 -63.05 7.63
CA ASN A 9 15.80 -62.36 7.62
C ASN A 9 14.65 -63.39 7.62
N SER A 10 13.50 -63.09 8.23
CA SER A 10 12.26 -63.76 7.81
C SER A 10 11.01 -62.91 8.11
N ARG A 11 10.36 -62.51 7.03
CA ARG A 11 8.99 -61.97 6.94
C ARG A 11 7.97 -63.05 7.32
N THR A 12 6.83 -62.67 7.89
CA THR A 12 5.43 -63.02 7.50
C THR A 12 4.47 -62.58 8.64
N ARG A 13 3.56 -61.63 8.41
CA ARG A 13 2.22 -61.68 7.77
C ARG A 13 1.11 -62.25 8.68
N SER A 14 0.25 -61.32 9.11
CA SER A 14 -1.22 -61.41 9.29
C SER A 14 -1.82 -62.57 10.11
N THR A 15 -2.66 -62.24 11.10
CA THR A 15 -4.10 -62.56 11.04
C THR A 15 -4.88 -62.06 12.27
N ARG A 16 -6.09 -61.54 11.97
CA ARG A 16 -7.36 -61.61 12.74
C ARG A 16 -7.58 -60.75 14.00
N ARG A 17 -8.49 -59.78 13.83
CA ARG A 17 -9.45 -59.18 14.80
C ARG A 17 -10.47 -60.22 15.30
N PRO A 18 -11.44 -59.90 16.20
CA PRO A 18 -11.50 -58.93 17.33
C PRO A 18 -11.97 -59.64 18.64
N VAL A 19 -12.14 -58.93 19.75
CA VAL A 19 -13.38 -58.90 20.58
C VAL A 19 -13.21 -57.93 21.75
N HIS A 20 -14.32 -57.29 22.05
CA HIS A 20 -14.62 -56.11 22.84
C HIS A 20 -14.57 -56.38 24.36
N SER A 21 -14.03 -55.46 25.17
CA SER A 21 -14.62 -55.14 26.48
C SER A 21 -13.91 -53.94 27.15
N SER A 22 -14.61 -52.82 27.13
CA SER A 22 -14.80 -51.81 28.19
C SER A 22 -13.63 -51.26 29.03
N ARG A 23 -13.60 -49.91 29.07
CA ARG A 23 -13.11 -49.02 30.15
C ARG A 23 -11.58 -48.96 30.33
N SER A 24 -10.91 -47.85 30.62
CA SER A 24 -11.25 -46.45 30.84
C SER A 24 -9.93 -45.68 30.92
N MET A 25 -9.92 -44.44 30.43
CA MET A 25 -9.05 -43.31 30.82
C MET A 25 -7.59 -43.59 31.21
N ALA A 26 -6.73 -43.34 30.22
CA ALA A 26 -5.66 -42.34 30.32
C ALA A 26 -4.68 -42.44 31.51
N THR A 27 -3.63 -43.20 31.26
CA THR A 27 -2.32 -43.14 31.91
C THR A 27 -1.68 -41.77 31.64
N TYR A 28 -1.73 -40.89 32.63
CA TYR A 28 -0.78 -39.79 32.77
C TYR A 28 -0.20 -39.83 34.18
N ASN A 29 1.09 -39.49 34.25
CA ASN A 29 1.92 -39.31 35.45
C ASN A 29 2.76 -40.51 35.84
N VAL A 30 3.70 -40.88 34.96
CA VAL A 30 4.98 -41.41 35.43
C VAL A 30 6.08 -40.61 34.75
N PHE A 31 6.98 -40.10 35.57
CA PHE A 31 8.33 -39.66 35.20
C PHE A 31 8.54 -38.19 34.76
N LYS A 32 8.72 -37.29 35.75
CA LYS A 32 10.02 -36.61 35.96
C LYS A 32 10.04 -35.83 37.27
N LYS A 33 10.23 -36.56 38.36
CA LYS A 33 10.76 -36.03 39.61
C LYS A 33 12.28 -36.22 39.54
N TYR A 34 13.05 -35.27 40.06
CA TYR A 34 14.53 -35.22 40.17
C TYR A 34 15.28 -34.54 39.00
N SER A 35 15.54 -33.24 39.18
CA SER A 35 16.91 -32.70 39.13
C SER A 35 16.89 -31.33 39.81
N ASN A 36 17.08 -31.33 41.12
CA ASN A 36 17.40 -30.13 41.88
C ASN A 36 18.92 -30.11 42.01
N SER A 37 19.61 -29.55 41.01
CA SER A 37 21.03 -29.24 41.13
C SER A 37 21.18 -27.73 41.28
N ASN A 38 21.54 -27.32 42.50
CA ASN A 38 21.95 -25.97 42.83
C ASN A 38 23.29 -25.67 42.12
N VAL A 39 23.22 -25.22 40.87
CA VAL A 39 24.38 -24.62 40.20
C VAL A 39 24.38 -23.13 40.54
N ARG A 40 25.22 -22.76 41.50
CA ARG A 40 25.58 -21.37 41.78
C ARG A 40 26.50 -20.89 40.66
N THR A 41 25.96 -20.21 39.66
CA THR A 41 26.76 -19.43 38.71
C THR A 41 26.56 -17.95 38.96
N SER A 42 27.69 -17.30 39.22
CA SER A 42 27.86 -15.88 39.52
C SER A 42 27.32 -14.97 38.41
N SER A 43 26.69 -13.89 38.87
CA SER A 43 26.43 -12.59 38.24
C SER A 43 26.86 -12.36 36.78
N LYS A 44 25.86 -12.07 35.93
CA LYS A 44 25.92 -10.94 34.99
C LYS A 44 24.51 -10.39 34.80
N THR A 45 24.25 -9.26 35.46
CA THR A 45 23.02 -8.49 35.36
C THR A 45 22.88 -7.86 33.97
N THR A 46 22.29 -8.57 33.02
CA THR A 46 21.59 -7.90 31.92
C THR A 46 20.23 -7.48 32.45
N ARG A 47 20.03 -6.17 32.66
CA ARG A 47 18.72 -5.55 32.91
C ARG A 47 17.81 -5.78 31.70
N GLY A 48 17.29 -7.00 31.55
CA GLY A 48 16.17 -7.30 30.68
C GLY A 48 14.97 -6.60 31.28
N LYS A 49 14.50 -5.52 30.63
CA LYS A 49 13.18 -4.96 30.91
C LYS A 49 12.19 -6.11 30.83
N SER A 50 11.70 -6.58 31.97
CA SER A 50 10.77 -7.70 31.99
C SER A 50 9.56 -7.28 31.16
N LYS A 51 9.27 -8.02 30.10
CA LYS A 51 7.99 -7.90 29.39
C LYS A 51 6.94 -8.31 30.41
N LYS A 52 6.41 -7.34 31.15
CA LYS A 52 5.29 -7.53 32.07
C LYS A 52 4.17 -8.15 31.23
N SER A 53 3.93 -9.44 31.43
CA SER A 53 2.89 -10.18 30.72
C SER A 53 1.56 -9.55 31.09
N LEU A 54 1.00 -8.76 30.18
CA LEU A 54 -0.31 -8.13 30.36
C LEU A 54 -1.32 -9.23 30.69
N LYS A 55 -2.02 -9.06 31.83
CA LYS A 55 -3.03 -10.00 32.33
C LYS A 55 -4.03 -10.32 31.21
N PRO A 56 -4.54 -11.56 31.08
CA PRO A 56 -5.37 -11.98 29.94
C PRO A 56 -6.64 -11.13 29.74
N LYS A 57 -7.16 -10.50 30.80
CA LYS A 57 -8.29 -9.56 30.74
C LYS A 57 -7.93 -8.23 30.04
N MET A 58 -6.69 -7.76 30.17
CA MET A 58 -6.22 -6.54 29.49
C MET A 58 -5.97 -6.73 28.00
N LYS A 59 -5.58 -7.95 27.58
CA LYS A 59 -5.46 -8.27 26.15
C LYS A 59 -6.81 -8.20 25.43
N LYS A 60 -7.89 -8.66 26.07
CA LYS A 60 -9.27 -8.56 25.51
C LYS A 60 -9.70 -7.11 25.30
N ILE A 61 -9.45 -6.25 26.28
CA ILE A 61 -9.75 -4.81 26.20
C ILE A 61 -8.94 -4.16 25.07
N LEU A 62 -7.66 -4.54 24.92
CA LEU A 62 -6.81 -4.03 23.83
C LEU A 62 -7.32 -4.45 22.44
N TYR A 63 -7.78 -5.69 22.25
CA TYR A 63 -8.39 -6.13 20.99
C TYR A 63 -9.68 -5.38 20.66
N ILE A 64 -10.52 -5.12 21.67
CA ILE A 64 -11.74 -4.32 21.49
C ILE A 64 -11.39 -2.88 21.08
N LEU A 65 -10.41 -2.27 21.73
CA LEU A 65 -9.94 -0.92 21.40
C LEU A 65 -9.39 -0.85 19.97
N ILE A 66 -8.59 -1.84 19.57
CA ILE A 66 -8.07 -1.94 18.20
C ILE A 66 -9.20 -2.11 17.18
N GLY A 67 -10.21 -2.92 17.49
CA GLY A 67 -11.40 -3.07 16.64
C GLY A 67 -12.17 -1.77 16.47
N ILE A 68 -12.32 -0.99 17.54
CA ILE A 68 -12.98 0.33 17.49
C ILE A 68 -12.17 1.32 16.65
N VAL A 69 -10.85 1.40 16.86
CA VAL A 69 -9.98 2.29 16.08
C VAL A 69 -9.98 1.91 14.60
N PHE A 70 -9.94 0.60 14.30
CA PHE A 70 -10.05 0.11 12.92
C PHE A 70 -11.38 0.50 12.29
N PHE A 71 -12.49 0.32 13.02
CA PHE A 71 -13.82 0.67 12.53
C PHE A 71 -13.97 2.19 12.28
N ILE A 72 -13.47 3.02 13.19
CA ILE A 72 -13.42 4.48 13.01
C ILE A 72 -12.56 4.82 11.78
N GLY A 73 -11.41 4.15 11.61
CA GLY A 73 -10.56 4.30 10.43
C GLY A 73 -11.30 3.99 9.12
N CYS A 74 -12.11 2.92 9.08
CA CYS A 74 -12.94 2.59 7.92
C CYS A 74 -13.98 3.68 7.63
N ILE A 75 -14.63 4.24 8.66
CA ILE A 75 -15.61 5.32 8.49
C ILE A 75 -14.92 6.58 7.91
N VAL A 76 -13.75 6.94 8.43
CA VAL A 76 -12.98 8.08 7.92
C VAL A 76 -12.58 7.85 6.46
N LEU A 77 -12.10 6.66 6.12
CA LEU A 77 -11.73 6.31 4.74
C LEU A 77 -12.93 6.43 3.79
N LEU A 78 -14.10 5.96 4.20
CA LEU A 78 -15.35 6.13 3.44
C LEU A 78 -15.72 7.60 3.28
N GLY A 79 -15.59 8.40 4.34
CA GLY A 79 -15.82 9.85 4.31
C GLY A 79 -14.89 10.56 3.32
N VAL A 80 -13.60 10.22 3.32
CA VAL A 80 -12.61 10.74 2.36
C VAL A 80 -12.97 10.32 0.93
N GLY A 81 -13.37 9.07 0.71
CA GLY A 81 -13.80 8.59 -0.61
C GLY A 81 -15.00 9.36 -1.15
N ILE A 82 -16.01 9.63 -0.31
CA ILE A 82 -17.18 10.44 -0.68
C ILE A 82 -16.77 11.89 -0.97
N TYR A 83 -15.88 12.47 -0.15
CA TYR A 83 -15.37 13.82 -0.34
C TYR A 83 -14.63 13.98 -1.69
N LEU A 84 -13.71 13.06 -1.99
CA LEU A 84 -12.97 13.05 -3.27
C LEU A 84 -13.91 12.87 -4.47
N LYS A 85 -14.94 12.02 -4.35
CA LYS A 85 -15.98 11.86 -5.37
C LYS A 85 -16.75 13.16 -5.63
N ASN A 86 -16.97 13.98 -4.60
CA ASN A 86 -17.64 15.26 -4.77
C ASN A 86 -16.72 16.28 -5.47
N ILE A 87 -15.41 16.27 -5.21
CA ILE A 87 -14.45 17.10 -5.95
C ILE A 87 -14.45 16.74 -7.44
N GLN A 88 -14.55 15.45 -7.79
CA GLN A 88 -14.65 15.02 -9.19
C GLN A 88 -15.79 15.70 -9.95
N LYS A 89 -16.93 15.96 -9.28
CA LYS A 89 -18.08 16.63 -9.89
C LYS A 89 -17.88 18.13 -10.11
N SER A 90 -16.91 18.73 -9.42
CA SER A 90 -16.59 20.15 -9.56
C SER A 90 -15.52 20.41 -10.63
N LEU A 91 -14.91 19.37 -11.19
CA LEU A 91 -14.01 19.52 -12.32
C LEU A 91 -14.83 19.71 -13.61
N PRO A 92 -14.48 20.71 -14.46
CA PRO A 92 -15.08 20.86 -15.77
C PRO A 92 -14.83 19.61 -16.61
N SER A 93 -15.73 19.32 -17.56
CA SER A 93 -15.51 18.21 -18.48
C SER A 93 -14.26 18.44 -19.35
N PRO A 94 -13.54 17.40 -19.78
CA PRO A 94 -12.38 17.56 -20.66
C PRO A 94 -12.71 18.35 -21.95
N ASP A 95 -13.93 18.19 -22.46
CA ASP A 95 -14.41 18.87 -23.68
C ASP A 95 -14.56 20.38 -23.49
N GLU A 96 -14.78 20.85 -22.26
CA GLU A 96 -14.77 22.29 -21.93
C GLU A 96 -13.38 22.91 -22.04
N LEU A 97 -12.30 22.12 -22.08
CA LEU A 97 -10.94 22.65 -22.29
C LEU A 97 -10.70 23.04 -23.75
N VAL A 98 -11.34 22.34 -24.69
CA VAL A 98 -11.21 22.58 -26.13
C VAL A 98 -11.99 23.82 -26.56
N THR A 99 -13.10 24.09 -25.89
CA THR A 99 -14.04 25.16 -26.25
C THR A 99 -13.81 26.48 -25.49
N ARG A 100 -12.72 26.60 -24.72
CA ARG A 100 -12.41 27.85 -24.03
C ARG A 100 -12.10 28.94 -25.03
N THR A 101 -13.00 29.91 -25.15
CA THR A 101 -12.68 31.22 -25.70
C THR A 101 -11.74 31.90 -24.72
N SER A 102 -10.44 31.97 -25.05
CA SER A 102 -9.48 32.78 -24.29
C SER A 102 -9.93 34.25 -24.33
N ASP A 103 -9.81 34.95 -23.22
CA ASP A 103 -10.07 36.39 -23.15
C ASP A 103 -8.97 37.12 -23.95
N GLU A 104 -9.28 37.49 -25.18
CA GLU A 104 -8.38 38.27 -26.04
C GLU A 104 -8.58 39.77 -25.86
N SER A 105 -7.53 40.55 -26.14
CA SER A 105 -7.61 42.01 -26.07
C SER A 105 -8.32 42.60 -27.30
N THR A 106 -9.09 43.65 -27.10
CA THR A 106 -9.80 44.32 -28.19
C THR A 106 -8.88 45.33 -28.87
N GLN A 107 -8.66 45.20 -30.18
CA GLN A 107 -7.85 46.15 -30.94
C GLN A 107 -8.74 47.16 -31.69
N ILE A 108 -8.39 48.45 -31.59
CA ILE A 108 -8.95 49.55 -32.37
C ILE A 108 -7.98 49.82 -33.52
N LEU A 109 -8.46 49.72 -34.76
CA LEU A 109 -7.65 49.91 -35.96
C LEU A 109 -8.05 51.18 -36.72
N ASP A 110 -7.13 51.74 -37.49
CA ASP A 110 -7.41 52.78 -38.46
C ASP A 110 -8.08 52.22 -39.73
N ARG A 111 -8.43 53.10 -40.69
CA ARG A 111 -9.06 52.71 -41.95
C ARG A 111 -8.20 51.78 -42.83
N ASN A 112 -6.89 51.73 -42.58
CA ASN A 112 -5.91 50.94 -43.32
C ASN A 112 -5.54 49.64 -42.59
N GLY A 113 -6.17 49.35 -41.43
CA GLY A 113 -5.86 48.18 -40.61
C GLY A 113 -4.63 48.33 -39.71
N THR A 114 -4.13 49.55 -39.50
CA THR A 114 -3.05 49.83 -38.54
C THR A 114 -3.62 49.92 -37.13
N VAL A 115 -3.05 49.19 -36.18
CA VAL A 115 -3.47 49.23 -34.77
C VAL A 115 -3.21 50.61 -34.19
N LEU A 116 -4.27 51.26 -33.72
CA LEU A 116 -4.22 52.57 -33.06
C LEU A 116 -4.16 52.42 -31.54
N TYR A 117 -4.92 51.46 -31.01
CA TYR A 117 -5.02 51.26 -29.57
C TYR A 117 -5.49 49.83 -29.24
N THR A 118 -4.98 49.27 -28.16
CA THR A 118 -5.42 47.96 -27.63
C THR A 118 -6.08 48.18 -26.28
N ILE A 119 -7.37 47.82 -26.18
CA ILE A 119 -8.09 47.79 -24.92
C ILE A 119 -7.87 46.42 -24.28
N TYR A 120 -7.23 46.43 -23.12
CA TYR A 120 -7.03 45.24 -22.30
C TYR A 120 -7.27 45.57 -20.83
N GLY A 121 -7.72 44.57 -20.08
CA GLY A 121 -7.87 44.67 -18.63
C GLY A 121 -6.52 44.43 -17.94
N ASN A 122 -6.38 43.27 -17.32
CA ASN A 122 -5.14 42.89 -16.62
C ASN A 122 -4.05 42.32 -17.54
N GLN A 123 -4.40 41.91 -18.77
CA GLN A 123 -3.51 41.14 -19.63
C GLN A 123 -3.68 41.57 -21.08
N SER A 124 -2.56 41.90 -21.74
CA SER A 124 -2.52 42.13 -23.18
C SER A 124 -2.30 40.80 -23.89
N ARG A 125 -3.37 40.23 -24.45
CA ARG A 125 -3.38 38.95 -25.15
C ARG A 125 -3.81 39.13 -26.59
N GLU A 126 -3.10 38.48 -27.48
CA GLU A 126 -3.40 38.44 -28.90
C GLU A 126 -3.29 37.00 -29.39
N PHE A 127 -4.33 36.53 -30.07
CA PHE A 127 -4.34 35.23 -30.69
C PHE A 127 -3.39 35.20 -31.88
N VAL A 128 -2.40 34.32 -31.83
CA VAL A 128 -1.46 34.06 -32.92
C VAL A 128 -1.59 32.59 -33.33
N ALA A 129 -1.92 32.36 -34.60
CA ALA A 129 -2.01 31.02 -35.13
C ALA A 129 -0.63 30.31 -35.10
N ILE A 130 -0.61 29.01 -34.84
CA ILE A 130 0.63 28.24 -34.61
C ILE A 130 1.57 28.29 -35.82
N GLU A 131 1.03 28.35 -37.03
CA GLU A 131 1.77 28.49 -38.29
C GLU A 131 2.57 29.80 -38.38
N ASN A 132 2.11 30.87 -37.73
CA ASN A 132 2.76 32.17 -37.75
C ASN A 132 3.91 32.27 -36.73
N ILE A 133 4.06 31.28 -35.84
CA ILE A 133 5.12 31.27 -34.83
C ILE A 133 6.43 30.75 -35.44
N PRO A 134 7.57 31.45 -35.27
CA PRO A 134 8.87 30.99 -35.75
C PRO A 134 9.24 29.61 -35.21
N GLU A 135 9.84 28.77 -36.05
CA GLU A 135 10.18 27.39 -35.70
C GLU A 135 11.10 27.30 -34.48
N LYS A 136 12.10 28.19 -34.39
CA LYS A 136 13.01 28.26 -33.24
C LYS A 136 12.28 28.57 -31.93
N THR A 137 11.25 29.41 -31.97
CA THR A 137 10.44 29.73 -30.78
C THR A 137 9.64 28.52 -30.32
N LYS A 138 9.06 27.76 -31.26
CA LYS A 138 8.36 26.50 -30.95
C LYS A 138 9.31 25.52 -30.24
N TRP A 139 10.48 25.26 -30.82
CA TRP A 139 11.47 24.36 -30.23
C TRP A 139 12.01 24.84 -28.89
N ALA A 140 12.16 26.15 -28.69
CA ALA A 140 12.60 26.71 -27.41
C ALA A 140 11.59 26.43 -26.29
N VAL A 141 10.29 26.64 -26.55
CA VAL A 141 9.22 26.35 -25.57
C VAL A 141 9.12 24.85 -25.32
N LEU A 142 9.12 24.03 -26.38
CA LEU A 142 9.08 22.56 -26.24
C LEU A 142 10.27 22.05 -25.43
N SER A 143 11.48 22.53 -25.70
CA SER A 143 12.67 22.08 -24.95
C SER A 143 12.66 22.51 -23.48
N ALA A 144 11.97 23.61 -23.15
CA ALA A 144 11.88 24.13 -21.78
C ALA A 144 10.77 23.48 -20.95
N GLU A 145 9.63 23.16 -21.58
CA GLU A 145 8.44 22.63 -20.90
C GLU A 145 8.32 21.10 -21.06
N ASP A 146 8.30 20.61 -22.30
CA ASP A 146 8.14 19.19 -22.63
C ASP A 146 8.69 18.86 -24.03
N ILE A 147 9.88 18.24 -24.07
CA ILE A 147 10.57 17.88 -25.32
C ILE A 147 9.90 16.70 -26.03
N GLU A 148 9.16 15.85 -25.31
CA GLU A 148 8.51 14.65 -25.84
C GLU A 148 7.08 14.92 -26.34
N PHE A 149 6.59 16.16 -26.22
CA PHE A 149 5.25 16.58 -26.62
C PHE A 149 4.91 16.21 -28.08
N ILE A 150 5.86 16.33 -29.01
CA ILE A 150 5.65 15.97 -30.43
C ILE A 150 5.77 14.45 -30.66
N SER A 151 6.59 13.76 -29.88
CA SER A 151 6.84 12.33 -30.04
C SER A 151 5.72 11.46 -29.48
N THR A 152 4.95 11.99 -28.52
CA THR A 152 3.79 11.31 -27.93
C THR A 152 2.64 11.32 -28.93
N LYS A 153 2.72 10.43 -29.92
CA LYS A 153 1.63 10.06 -30.81
C LYS A 153 1.32 8.58 -30.55
N ASP A 154 0.32 8.33 -29.71
CA ASP A 154 -0.33 7.02 -29.52
C ASP A 154 -1.85 7.17 -29.68
#